data_AF-A0A8S9GXH4-F1
#
_entry.id   AF-A0A8S9GXH4-F1
#
_cell.length_a   1.000
_cell.length_b   1.000
_cell.length_c   1.000
_cell.angle_alpha   90.00
_cell.angle_beta   90.00
_cell.angle_gamma   90.00
#
_symmetry.space_group_name_H-M   'P 1'
#
loop_
_entity.id
_entity.type
_entity.pdbx_description
1 polymer ?
#
loop_
_entity_poly.entity_id
_entity_poly.type
_entity_poly.pdbx_seq_one_letter_code
_entity_poly.pdbx_strand_id
1 'polypeptide(L)'
;MVEYFGEQLSGFAFTANGWVQSYGSRCVKPPIIYGDVSRPKPMTVFWSSTAQSMTKRPMKGMLTGPVTILNWSFVRNDQPRHETCYQIALAIKDEVEDLEKGGIGVIQIDEAALREGLPLRKAEHSFYLDWAVHSFRITNCGVQDSTQIHTHMCYSNFNDNIHSIIDMDADVITIENSRSDEKLLSVFREGVKYGAGIGPGVYDIHSPRIPSTDEIADRINKMLAVLEQNILWVNPDCGLKTRKYTEVKPALKNMVHAAKLIRSQLASAKISEEDYVKAIKEDIKKVVDIQEDLDIDVLVHGEPEYFGEQLSGFAFTANGWVQSYGSRCVKPPIIYGDVSRPKPMTVFWSSTAQSMTKRPMKGMLTGPVTILNWSFVRNDQPRHETCYQIALAIKDEVEDLEKGGIGVIQIDEAALREGLPLRKAEHSFYLDWAVHSFRITNCGVQDSTQIHTHMCYSNFNDIIHSIIDMDADVITIENSRSDEKLLSVFREGVKYGAGIGPGVYDIHSPRIPSTDEIADRINKMLAVLEQNILWVNPDCGLKTRKYTEVKPALKNMVDAAKLIRSQLASAK
;
A
#
# COMPACT_ATOMS: atom_id res chain seq x y z
N MET A 1 -9.88 -34.98 10.20
CA MET A 1 -8.63 -34.36 9.73
C MET A 1 -7.66 -34.35 10.89
N VAL A 2 -8.03 -33.73 12.02
CA VAL A 2 -7.29 -33.79 13.29
C VAL A 2 -6.95 -35.21 13.77
N GLU A 3 -7.85 -36.19 13.65
CA GLU A 3 -7.55 -37.61 13.99
C GLU A 3 -6.31 -38.14 13.26
N TYR A 4 -6.26 -37.95 11.92
CA TYR A 4 -5.13 -38.39 11.11
C TYR A 4 -3.82 -37.72 11.53
N PHE A 5 -3.81 -36.40 11.76
CA PHE A 5 -2.61 -35.69 12.18
C PHE A 5 -2.16 -36.14 13.57
N GLY A 6 -3.09 -36.28 14.53
CA GLY A 6 -2.76 -36.76 15.87
C GLY A 6 -2.20 -38.19 15.88
N GLU A 7 -2.65 -39.09 14.99
CA GLU A 7 -2.11 -40.45 14.87
C GLU A 7 -0.66 -40.48 14.37
N GLN A 8 -0.21 -39.43 13.69
CA GLN A 8 1.17 -39.30 13.21
C GLN A 8 2.10 -38.58 14.20
N LEU A 9 1.54 -37.98 15.27
CA LEU A 9 2.30 -37.20 16.25
C LEU A 9 2.52 -38.00 17.54
N SER A 10 3.66 -37.77 18.18
CA SER A 10 3.91 -38.27 19.55
C SER A 10 3.13 -37.44 20.57
N GLY A 11 2.85 -38.02 21.75
CA GLY A 11 2.11 -37.34 22.82
C GLY A 11 0.57 -37.40 22.68
N PHE A 12 0.06 -38.13 21.68
CA PHE A 12 -1.37 -38.33 21.44
C PHE A 12 -1.84 -39.76 21.74
N ALA A 13 -3.05 -39.87 22.29
CA ALA A 13 -3.77 -41.12 22.51
C ALA A 13 -5.18 -41.04 21.91
N PHE A 14 -5.75 -42.20 21.59
CA PHE A 14 -7.06 -42.31 20.93
C PHE A 14 -7.94 -43.31 21.65
N THR A 15 -9.22 -43.01 21.76
CA THR A 15 -10.19 -43.96 22.31
C THR A 15 -10.58 -44.99 21.25
N ALA A 16 -10.72 -46.25 21.65
CA ALA A 16 -11.16 -47.30 20.71
C ALA A 16 -12.61 -47.06 20.24
N ASN A 17 -13.50 -46.71 21.18
CA ASN A 17 -14.96 -46.65 20.98
C ASN A 17 -15.60 -45.30 21.36
N GLY A 18 -14.82 -44.31 21.81
CA GLY A 18 -15.34 -43.00 22.21
C GLY A 18 -15.54 -42.11 21.00
N TRP A 19 -16.77 -41.65 20.80
CA TRP A 19 -17.13 -40.73 19.73
C TRP A 19 -17.80 -39.49 20.31
N VAL A 20 -17.50 -38.33 19.74
CA VAL A 20 -18.15 -37.07 20.06
C VAL A 20 -18.86 -36.55 18.82
N GLN A 21 -20.08 -36.06 18.99
CA GLN A 21 -20.81 -35.41 17.92
C GLN A 21 -20.15 -34.06 17.60
N SER A 22 -19.70 -33.89 16.36
CA SER A 22 -19.08 -32.66 15.84
C SER A 22 -20.00 -32.06 14.80
N TYR A 23 -20.62 -30.92 15.09
CA TYR A 23 -21.48 -30.11 14.19
C TYR A 23 -22.51 -30.92 13.35
N GLY A 24 -23.79 -30.84 13.72
CA GLY A 24 -24.85 -31.58 13.04
C GLY A 24 -24.78 -33.08 13.37
N SER A 25 -24.97 -33.97 12.39
CA SER A 25 -25.06 -35.43 12.62
C SER A 25 -23.73 -36.19 12.56
N ARG A 26 -22.57 -35.51 12.53
CA ARG A 26 -21.27 -36.18 12.37
C ARG A 26 -20.69 -36.57 13.72
N CYS A 27 -20.00 -37.71 13.76
CA CYS A 27 -19.25 -38.17 14.91
C CYS A 27 -17.76 -38.20 14.58
N VAL A 28 -16.91 -37.77 15.51
CA VAL A 28 -15.45 -37.79 15.40
C VAL A 28 -14.84 -38.46 16.63
N LYS A 29 -13.64 -39.01 16.49
CA LYS A 29 -12.81 -39.44 17.62
C LYS A 29 -11.85 -38.30 17.98
N PRO A 30 -12.14 -37.50 19.01
CA PRO A 30 -11.21 -36.46 19.42
C PRO A 30 -9.92 -37.12 19.94
N PRO A 31 -8.74 -36.63 19.50
CA PRO A 31 -7.48 -37.07 20.08
C PRO A 31 -7.36 -36.63 21.54
N ILE A 32 -6.55 -37.33 22.32
CA ILE A 32 -6.19 -36.97 23.69
C ILE A 32 -4.71 -36.65 23.71
N ILE A 33 -4.35 -35.40 23.99
CA ILE A 33 -2.97 -34.98 24.19
C ILE A 33 -2.62 -35.27 25.65
N TYR A 34 -1.72 -36.22 25.89
CA TYR A 34 -1.33 -36.66 27.23
C TYR A 34 0.14 -36.40 27.56
N GLY A 35 0.97 -36.14 26.56
CA GLY A 35 2.42 -35.94 26.68
C GLY A 35 2.93 -34.81 25.80
N ASP A 36 4.25 -34.68 25.72
CA ASP A 36 4.88 -33.66 24.88
C ASP A 36 4.72 -34.01 23.40
N VAL A 37 4.36 -33.02 22.59
CA VAL A 37 4.07 -33.21 21.17
C VAL A 37 5.34 -33.05 20.35
N SER A 38 5.61 -34.03 19.49
CA SER A 38 6.68 -33.98 18.50
C SER A 38 6.31 -34.76 17.24
N ARG A 39 6.93 -34.42 16.11
CA ARG A 39 6.75 -35.11 14.83
C ARG A 39 7.86 -36.16 14.62
N PRO A 40 7.58 -37.47 14.76
CA PRO A 40 8.60 -38.49 14.59
C PRO A 40 8.98 -38.76 13.12
N LYS A 41 8.10 -38.43 12.17
CA LYS A 41 8.29 -38.67 10.73
C LYS A 41 7.39 -37.76 9.89
N PRO A 42 7.70 -37.57 8.59
CA PRO A 42 6.81 -36.89 7.66
C PRO A 42 5.41 -37.51 7.59
N MET A 43 4.38 -36.67 7.53
CA MET A 43 2.98 -37.07 7.61
C MET A 43 2.33 -37.14 6.22
N THR A 44 2.39 -36.04 5.49
CA THR A 44 1.69 -35.78 4.22
C THR A 44 2.62 -35.63 3.03
N VAL A 45 3.92 -35.38 3.25
CA VAL A 45 4.94 -35.13 2.20
C VAL A 45 4.87 -36.16 1.08
N PHE A 46 4.83 -37.45 1.40
CA PHE A 46 4.78 -38.52 0.38
C PHE A 46 3.59 -38.34 -0.57
N TRP A 47 2.40 -38.07 -0.04
CA TRP A 47 1.17 -37.90 -0.83
C TRP A 47 1.20 -36.62 -1.64
N SER A 48 1.65 -35.51 -1.04
CA SER A 48 1.72 -34.21 -1.70
C SER A 48 2.75 -34.21 -2.83
N SER A 49 3.96 -34.73 -2.61
CA SER A 49 5.00 -34.82 -3.64
C SER A 49 4.61 -35.78 -4.77
N THR A 50 3.94 -36.90 -4.45
CA THR A 50 3.40 -37.80 -5.48
C THR A 50 2.31 -37.13 -6.32
N ALA A 51 1.40 -36.38 -5.68
CA ALA A 51 0.39 -35.62 -6.41
C ALA A 51 1.03 -34.53 -7.30
N GLN A 52 2.04 -33.84 -6.77
CA GLN A 52 2.78 -32.82 -7.51
C GLN A 52 3.51 -33.41 -8.72
N SER A 53 4.08 -34.62 -8.62
CA SER A 53 4.77 -35.26 -9.76
C SER A 53 3.83 -35.65 -10.90
N MET A 54 2.52 -35.74 -10.63
CA MET A 54 1.49 -36.06 -11.64
C MET A 54 1.00 -34.84 -12.43
N THR A 55 1.46 -33.63 -12.11
CA THR A 55 0.99 -32.40 -12.76
C THR A 55 2.09 -31.34 -12.87
N LYS A 56 1.99 -30.47 -13.88
CA LYS A 56 2.84 -29.27 -13.98
C LYS A 56 2.23 -28.07 -13.26
N ARG A 57 0.97 -28.18 -12.81
CA ARG A 57 0.31 -27.13 -12.03
C ARG A 57 0.72 -27.25 -10.56
N PRO A 58 0.76 -26.14 -9.80
CA PRO A 58 0.99 -26.21 -8.37
C PRO A 58 -0.05 -27.10 -7.69
N MET A 59 0.41 -28.07 -6.91
CA MET A 59 -0.39 -28.83 -5.96
C MET A 59 -0.29 -28.17 -4.60
N LYS A 60 -1.43 -28.06 -3.93
CA LYS A 60 -1.51 -27.45 -2.61
C LYS A 60 -1.30 -28.53 -1.54
N GLY A 61 -0.23 -28.41 -0.74
CA GLY A 61 -0.06 -29.18 0.48
C GLY A 61 -1.14 -28.78 1.50
N MET A 62 -1.78 -29.74 2.16
CA MET A 62 -2.88 -29.45 3.08
C MET A 62 -2.58 -29.99 4.47
N LEU A 63 -2.55 -29.10 5.45
CA LEU A 63 -2.28 -29.37 6.86
C LEU A 63 -3.42 -28.86 7.73
N THR A 64 -3.67 -29.52 8.86
CA THR A 64 -4.48 -28.92 9.93
C THR A 64 -3.57 -28.10 10.83
N GLY A 65 -3.97 -26.86 11.12
CA GLY A 65 -3.20 -25.94 11.93
C GLY A 65 -3.14 -26.29 13.42
N PRO A 66 -2.12 -25.78 14.13
CA PRO A 66 -1.89 -26.09 15.54
C PRO A 66 -3.03 -25.69 16.47
N VAL A 67 -3.70 -24.56 16.24
CA VAL A 67 -4.80 -24.11 17.09
C VAL A 67 -6.01 -25.04 16.92
N THR A 68 -6.26 -25.48 15.69
CA THR A 68 -7.33 -26.44 15.36
C THR A 68 -7.07 -27.82 15.92
N ILE A 69 -5.83 -28.33 15.81
CA ILE A 69 -5.46 -29.61 16.44
C ILE A 69 -5.65 -29.53 17.96
N LEU A 70 -5.21 -28.44 18.60
CA LEU A 70 -5.36 -28.24 20.05
C LEU A 70 -6.84 -28.18 20.48
N ASN A 71 -7.65 -27.36 19.82
CA ASN A 71 -9.03 -27.09 20.23
C ASN A 71 -9.97 -28.28 19.95
N TRP A 72 -9.66 -29.11 18.96
CA TRP A 72 -10.43 -30.34 18.68
C TRP A 72 -9.86 -31.59 19.37
N SER A 73 -8.92 -31.41 20.30
CA SER A 73 -8.38 -32.48 21.15
C SER A 73 -8.77 -32.29 22.61
N PHE A 74 -8.83 -33.37 23.36
CA PHE A 74 -8.77 -33.31 24.82
C PHE A 74 -7.33 -33.01 25.23
N VAL A 75 -7.11 -31.84 25.83
CA VAL A 75 -5.77 -31.36 26.16
C VAL A 75 -5.47 -31.66 27.63
N ARG A 76 -4.28 -32.19 27.91
CA ARG A 76 -3.69 -32.25 29.25
C ARG A 76 -3.81 -30.91 29.99
N ASN A 77 -3.98 -30.96 31.31
CA ASN A 77 -4.27 -29.80 32.16
C ASN A 77 -3.14 -29.46 33.15
N ASP A 78 -2.00 -30.11 33.03
CA ASP A 78 -0.81 -29.94 33.85
C ASP A 78 0.14 -28.85 33.34
N GLN A 79 -0.14 -28.25 32.17
CA GLN A 79 0.59 -27.11 31.63
C GLN A 79 -0.34 -26.12 30.91
N PRO A 80 0.08 -24.86 30.69
CA PRO A 80 -0.69 -23.89 29.93
C PRO A 80 -0.99 -24.38 28.50
N ARG A 81 -2.23 -24.13 28.02
CA ARG A 81 -2.68 -24.56 26.68
C ARG A 81 -1.79 -24.04 25.55
N HIS A 82 -1.26 -22.83 25.68
CA HIS A 82 -0.39 -22.22 24.67
C HIS A 82 0.95 -22.96 24.53
N GLU A 83 1.51 -23.51 25.61
CA GLU A 83 2.73 -24.32 25.54
C GLU A 83 2.49 -25.60 24.72
N THR A 84 1.38 -26.29 24.96
CA THR A 84 0.97 -27.44 24.12
C THR A 84 0.76 -27.02 22.67
N CYS A 85 0.17 -25.85 22.43
CA CYS A 85 -0.04 -25.34 21.08
C CYS A 85 1.29 -25.05 20.35
N TYR A 86 2.28 -24.50 21.04
CA TYR A 86 3.62 -24.27 20.49
C TYR A 86 4.33 -25.57 20.12
N GLN A 87 4.20 -26.62 20.95
CA GLN A 87 4.73 -27.94 20.60
C GLN A 87 4.08 -28.50 19.32
N ILE A 88 2.76 -28.37 19.18
CA ILE A 88 2.06 -28.75 17.93
C ILE A 88 2.55 -27.87 16.78
N ALA A 89 2.69 -26.56 16.97
CA ALA A 89 3.14 -25.64 15.93
C ALA A 89 4.54 -25.98 15.41
N LEU A 90 5.48 -26.36 16.30
CA LEU A 90 6.80 -26.83 15.92
C LEU A 90 6.72 -28.15 15.12
N ALA A 91 5.88 -29.09 15.54
CA ALA A 91 5.66 -30.32 14.80
C ALA A 91 5.07 -30.08 13.40
N ILE A 92 4.17 -29.10 13.25
CA ILE A 92 3.61 -28.69 11.96
C ILE A 92 4.65 -27.93 11.13
N LYS A 93 5.48 -27.08 11.74
CA LYS A 93 6.59 -26.39 11.07
C LYS A 93 7.52 -27.38 10.37
N ASP A 94 7.93 -28.44 11.07
CA ASP A 94 8.80 -29.46 10.49
C ASP A 94 8.16 -30.13 9.26
N GLU A 95 6.84 -30.31 9.26
CA GLU A 95 6.09 -30.84 8.12
C GLU A 95 6.00 -29.83 6.96
N VAL A 96 5.79 -28.55 7.27
CA VAL A 96 5.78 -27.44 6.28
C VAL A 96 7.14 -27.36 5.57
N GLU A 97 8.24 -27.39 6.32
CA GLU A 97 9.60 -27.36 5.76
C GLU A 97 9.88 -28.59 4.88
N ASP A 98 9.41 -29.77 5.28
CA ASP A 98 9.59 -30.98 4.46
C ASP A 98 8.69 -30.98 3.21
N LEU A 99 7.50 -30.38 3.27
CA LEU A 99 6.65 -30.15 2.09
C LEU A 99 7.33 -29.20 1.10
N GLU A 100 7.90 -28.10 1.57
CA GLU A 100 8.66 -27.16 0.74
C GLU A 100 9.85 -27.86 0.07
N LYS A 101 10.68 -28.59 0.84
CA LYS A 101 11.78 -29.41 0.31
C LYS A 101 11.30 -30.46 -0.69
N GLY A 102 10.09 -30.98 -0.49
CA GLY A 102 9.39 -31.90 -1.38
C GLY A 102 8.84 -31.27 -2.66
N GLY A 103 9.10 -29.98 -2.91
CA GLY A 103 8.71 -29.24 -4.12
C GLY A 103 7.29 -28.66 -4.08
N ILE A 104 6.68 -28.56 -2.89
CA ILE A 104 5.33 -28.02 -2.73
C ILE A 104 5.40 -26.51 -2.49
N GLY A 105 5.18 -25.73 -3.55
CA GLY A 105 5.24 -24.26 -3.50
C GLY A 105 3.97 -23.56 -3.00
N VAL A 106 2.92 -24.31 -2.63
CA VAL A 106 1.70 -23.76 -2.02
C VAL A 106 1.27 -24.67 -0.86
N ILE A 107 1.26 -24.16 0.36
CA ILE A 107 0.96 -24.93 1.57
C ILE A 107 -0.20 -24.27 2.30
N GLN A 108 -1.27 -25.00 2.55
CA GLN A 108 -2.42 -24.55 3.31
C GLN A 108 -2.44 -25.15 4.71
N ILE A 109 -2.59 -24.28 5.72
CA ILE A 109 -2.66 -24.64 7.13
C ILE A 109 -4.02 -24.15 7.66
N ASP A 110 -4.94 -25.10 7.87
CA ASP A 110 -6.34 -24.81 8.20
C ASP A 110 -6.49 -24.44 9.68
N GLU A 111 -6.99 -23.24 9.98
CA GLU A 111 -7.29 -22.77 11.34
C GLU A 111 -8.79 -22.59 11.62
N ALA A 112 -9.57 -23.61 11.24
CA ALA A 112 -11.02 -23.63 11.38
C ALA A 112 -11.51 -23.38 12.83
N ALA A 113 -10.75 -23.81 13.85
CA ALA A 113 -11.17 -23.69 15.25
C ALA A 113 -10.60 -22.45 15.97
N LEU A 114 -10.06 -21.46 15.24
CA LEU A 114 -9.47 -20.25 15.84
C LEU A 114 -10.50 -19.54 16.74
N ARG A 115 -11.74 -19.38 16.27
CA ARG A 115 -12.81 -18.72 17.05
C ARG A 115 -13.36 -19.62 18.17
N GLU A 116 -13.42 -20.93 17.96
CA GLU A 116 -14.02 -21.88 18.91
C GLU A 116 -13.31 -21.90 20.27
N GLY A 117 -12.01 -21.60 20.29
CA GLY A 117 -11.23 -21.52 21.52
C GLY A 117 -11.34 -20.20 22.28
N LEU A 118 -12.09 -19.21 21.79
CA LEU A 118 -12.22 -17.91 22.47
C LEU A 118 -12.83 -18.08 23.87
N PRO A 119 -12.21 -17.51 24.91
CA PRO A 119 -12.78 -17.50 26.25
C PRO A 119 -14.17 -16.84 26.29
N LEU A 120 -15.00 -17.21 27.25
CA LEU A 120 -16.32 -16.59 27.45
C LEU A 120 -16.21 -15.08 27.73
N ARG A 121 -15.13 -14.66 28.40
CA ARG A 121 -14.88 -13.26 28.75
C ARG A 121 -14.13 -12.56 27.62
N LYS A 122 -14.74 -11.53 27.02
CA LYS A 122 -14.11 -10.72 25.96
C LYS A 122 -12.76 -10.12 26.35
N ALA A 123 -12.56 -9.75 27.61
CA ALA A 123 -11.30 -9.21 28.10
C ALA A 123 -10.12 -10.19 27.99
N GLU A 124 -10.40 -11.50 27.87
CA GLU A 124 -9.39 -12.55 27.73
C GLU A 124 -9.17 -12.96 26.25
N HIS A 125 -9.90 -12.34 25.31
CA HIS A 125 -9.80 -12.65 23.87
C HIS A 125 -8.44 -12.29 23.30
N SER A 126 -7.90 -11.12 23.66
CA SER A 126 -6.58 -10.68 23.18
C SER A 126 -5.50 -11.67 23.56
N PHE A 127 -5.41 -12.06 24.83
CA PHE A 127 -4.44 -13.04 25.30
C PHE A 127 -4.53 -14.37 24.55
N TYR A 128 -5.76 -14.86 24.29
CA TYR A 128 -5.97 -16.07 23.49
C TYR A 128 -5.48 -15.90 22.05
N LEU A 129 -5.90 -14.82 21.39
CA LEU A 129 -5.58 -14.55 19.99
C LEU A 129 -4.08 -14.34 19.81
N ASP A 130 -3.40 -13.68 20.75
CA ASP A 130 -1.96 -13.43 20.69
C ASP A 130 -1.17 -14.74 20.57
N TRP A 131 -1.41 -15.70 21.47
CA TRP A 131 -0.69 -16.97 21.37
C TRP A 131 -1.18 -17.85 20.22
N ALA A 132 -2.47 -17.78 19.83
CA ALA A 132 -3.00 -18.56 18.72
C ALA A 132 -2.42 -18.11 17.37
N VAL A 133 -2.36 -16.79 17.15
CA VAL A 133 -1.70 -16.16 15.99
C VAL A 133 -0.22 -16.48 15.99
N HIS A 134 0.44 -16.37 17.15
CA HIS A 134 1.85 -16.74 17.27
C HIS A 134 2.11 -18.21 16.91
N SER A 135 1.27 -19.14 17.40
CA SER A 135 1.35 -20.56 17.04
C SER A 135 1.24 -20.78 15.54
N PHE A 136 0.34 -20.08 14.85
CA PHE A 136 0.28 -20.17 13.39
C PHE A 136 1.56 -19.66 12.73
N ARG A 137 2.09 -18.50 13.14
CA ARG A 137 3.34 -17.93 12.58
C ARG A 137 4.54 -18.85 12.79
N ILE A 138 4.62 -19.58 13.91
CA ILE A 138 5.66 -20.59 14.14
C ILE A 138 5.67 -21.61 13.00
N THR A 139 4.49 -22.03 12.50
CA THR A 139 4.41 -23.05 11.44
C THR A 139 5.05 -22.65 10.12
N ASN A 140 5.18 -21.35 9.84
CA ASN A 140 5.63 -20.83 8.55
C ASN A 140 6.88 -19.94 8.60
N CYS A 141 7.39 -19.58 9.78
CA CYS A 141 8.53 -18.68 9.94
C CYS A 141 9.86 -19.10 9.26
N GLY A 142 9.97 -20.34 8.78
CA GLY A 142 11.15 -20.87 8.07
C GLY A 142 10.99 -21.04 6.57
N VAL A 143 9.83 -20.66 6.02
CA VAL A 143 9.44 -20.87 4.62
C VAL A 143 10.06 -19.78 3.74
N GLN A 144 10.45 -20.14 2.51
CA GLN A 144 11.04 -19.19 1.56
C GLN A 144 9.97 -18.31 0.92
N ASP A 145 10.32 -17.08 0.55
CA ASP A 145 9.43 -16.13 -0.15
C ASP A 145 8.80 -16.69 -1.44
N SER A 146 9.40 -17.73 -2.04
CA SER A 146 8.86 -18.40 -3.23
C SER A 146 7.70 -19.36 -2.94
N THR A 147 7.47 -19.70 -1.67
CA THR A 147 6.44 -20.65 -1.22
C THR A 147 5.28 -19.89 -0.60
N GLN A 148 4.07 -20.13 -1.11
CA GLN A 148 2.87 -19.45 -0.62
C GLN A 148 2.22 -20.20 0.55
N ILE A 149 1.93 -19.48 1.63
CA ILE A 149 1.21 -19.94 2.81
C ILE A 149 -0.24 -19.50 2.76
N HIS A 150 -1.12 -20.47 2.73
CA HIS A 150 -2.56 -20.26 2.75
C HIS A 150 -3.10 -20.63 4.14
N THR A 151 -4.14 -19.92 4.58
CA THR A 151 -4.95 -20.36 5.71
C THR A 151 -6.42 -20.45 5.33
N HIS A 152 -7.13 -21.36 5.99
CA HIS A 152 -8.55 -21.54 5.80
C HIS A 152 -9.29 -21.39 7.12
N MET A 153 -10.34 -20.58 7.08
CA MET A 153 -11.20 -20.27 8.20
C MET A 153 -12.64 -20.73 7.90
N CYS A 154 -13.19 -21.59 8.75
CA CYS A 154 -14.54 -22.14 8.64
C CYS A 154 -15.48 -21.67 9.75
N TYR A 155 -16.80 -21.82 9.51
CA TYR A 155 -17.86 -21.88 10.53
C TYR A 155 -17.99 -20.69 11.49
N SER A 156 -17.51 -19.50 11.13
CA SER A 156 -17.49 -18.36 12.06
C SER A 156 -17.69 -17.02 11.37
N ASN A 157 -18.33 -16.08 12.09
CA ASN A 157 -18.29 -14.67 11.73
C ASN A 157 -16.95 -14.08 12.24
N PHE A 158 -16.18 -13.42 11.37
CA PHE A 158 -14.84 -12.94 11.71
C PHE A 158 -14.76 -11.43 11.94
N ASN A 159 -15.89 -10.73 11.95
CA ASN A 159 -15.93 -9.28 12.11
C ASN A 159 -15.19 -8.80 13.37
N ASP A 160 -15.28 -9.55 14.47
CA ASP A 160 -14.68 -9.15 15.75
C ASP A 160 -13.16 -9.46 15.85
N ASN A 161 -12.60 -10.28 14.95
CA ASN A 161 -11.22 -10.80 15.07
C ASN A 161 -10.42 -10.74 13.75
N ILE A 162 -10.89 -9.96 12.77
CA ILE A 162 -10.26 -9.91 11.44
C ILE A 162 -8.79 -9.45 11.51
N HIS A 163 -8.47 -8.53 12.42
CA HIS A 163 -7.11 -8.07 12.65
C HIS A 163 -6.17 -9.20 13.05
N SER A 164 -6.59 -10.05 13.99
CA SER A 164 -5.80 -11.22 14.39
C SER A 164 -5.61 -12.21 13.26
N ILE A 165 -6.59 -12.38 12.37
CA ILE A 165 -6.45 -13.25 11.19
C ILE A 165 -5.44 -12.68 10.19
N ILE A 166 -5.39 -11.36 10.04
CA ILE A 166 -4.36 -10.70 9.21
C ILE A 166 -2.98 -10.86 9.85
N ASP A 167 -2.88 -10.72 11.17
CA ASP A 167 -1.63 -10.85 11.91
C ASP A 167 -1.04 -12.27 11.90
N MET A 168 -1.79 -13.27 11.39
CA MET A 168 -1.28 -14.61 11.11
C MET A 168 -0.24 -14.64 9.99
N ASP A 169 -0.16 -13.58 9.17
CA ASP A 169 0.89 -13.41 8.14
C ASP A 169 0.83 -14.52 7.07
N ALA A 170 -0.39 -14.93 6.69
CA ALA A 170 -0.60 -15.84 5.57
C ALA A 170 -0.71 -15.05 4.25
N ASP A 171 -0.12 -15.57 3.17
CA ASP A 171 -0.23 -14.99 1.83
C ASP A 171 -1.65 -15.00 1.28
N VAL A 172 -2.45 -16.01 1.65
CA VAL A 172 -3.86 -16.11 1.22
C VAL A 172 -4.76 -16.60 2.35
N ILE A 173 -5.83 -15.85 2.63
CA ILE A 173 -6.84 -16.20 3.63
C ILE A 173 -8.13 -16.61 2.91
N THR A 174 -8.59 -17.83 3.14
CA THR A 174 -9.84 -18.35 2.56
C THR A 174 -10.95 -18.45 3.61
N ILE A 175 -12.16 -18.02 3.25
CA ILE A 175 -13.32 -17.95 4.17
C ILE A 175 -14.58 -18.57 3.55
N GLU A 176 -15.45 -19.11 4.40
CA GLU A 176 -16.79 -19.61 4.00
C GLU A 176 -17.77 -18.47 3.71
N ASN A 177 -17.89 -18.07 2.45
CA ASN A 177 -18.69 -16.90 2.07
C ASN A 177 -20.06 -17.26 1.49
N SER A 178 -20.14 -18.31 0.67
CA SER A 178 -21.37 -18.67 -0.05
C SER A 178 -22.50 -19.06 0.91
N ARG A 179 -22.18 -19.80 1.98
CA ARG A 179 -23.13 -20.15 3.04
C ARG A 179 -23.57 -18.97 3.90
N SER A 180 -22.73 -17.95 4.06
CA SER A 180 -23.03 -16.76 4.87
C SER A 180 -23.95 -15.75 4.17
N ASP A 181 -24.39 -16.06 2.94
CA ASP A 181 -25.08 -15.13 2.05
C ASP A 181 -24.28 -13.84 1.85
N GLU A 182 -22.96 -13.99 1.67
CA GLU A 182 -22.00 -12.91 1.39
C GLU A 182 -21.85 -11.84 2.50
N LYS A 183 -22.48 -12.04 3.66
CA LYS A 183 -22.42 -11.11 4.80
C LYS A 183 -21.00 -10.90 5.31
N LEU A 184 -20.14 -11.90 5.15
CA LEU A 184 -18.73 -11.81 5.55
C LEU A 184 -17.90 -10.91 4.63
N LEU A 185 -18.37 -10.55 3.43
CA LEU A 185 -17.66 -9.59 2.59
C LEU A 185 -17.63 -8.18 3.20
N SER A 186 -18.58 -7.86 4.09
CA SER A 186 -18.65 -6.54 4.73
C SER A 186 -17.40 -6.19 5.54
N VAL A 187 -16.72 -7.17 6.13
CA VAL A 187 -15.47 -6.95 6.89
C VAL A 187 -14.33 -6.41 6.02
N PHE A 188 -14.38 -6.63 4.71
CA PHE A 188 -13.37 -6.13 3.77
C PHE A 188 -13.72 -4.74 3.19
N ARG A 189 -14.91 -4.20 3.48
CA ARG A 189 -15.32 -2.84 3.05
C ARG A 189 -14.72 -1.74 3.92
N GLU A 190 -14.27 -2.06 5.12
CA GLU A 190 -13.80 -1.11 6.12
C GLU A 190 -12.28 -1.02 6.12
N GLY A 191 -11.70 -0.01 5.46
CA GLY A 191 -10.43 0.67 5.78
C GLY A 191 -9.12 -0.12 6.02
N VAL A 192 -9.15 -1.44 6.04
CA VAL A 192 -8.03 -2.32 6.35
C VAL A 192 -7.37 -2.68 5.02
N LYS A 193 -6.10 -2.32 4.87
CA LYS A 193 -5.30 -2.76 3.72
C LYS A 193 -4.84 -4.18 3.98
N TYR A 194 -5.31 -5.10 3.15
CA TYR A 194 -4.91 -6.49 3.17
C TYR A 194 -3.69 -6.66 2.26
N GLY A 195 -2.55 -7.07 2.82
CA GLY A 195 -1.38 -7.48 2.03
C GLY A 195 -1.51 -8.88 1.43
N ALA A 196 -2.45 -9.67 1.96
CA ALA A 196 -2.73 -11.05 1.57
C ALA A 196 -3.85 -11.15 0.51
N GLY A 197 -3.81 -12.21 -0.29
CA GLY A 197 -4.92 -12.63 -1.12
C GLY A 197 -6.12 -13.09 -0.28
N ILE A 198 -7.33 -12.79 -0.73
CA ILE A 198 -8.58 -13.15 -0.05
C ILE A 198 -9.36 -14.12 -0.94
N GLY A 199 -9.73 -15.27 -0.39
CA GLY A 199 -10.48 -16.32 -1.07
C GLY A 199 -11.86 -16.59 -0.46
N PRO A 200 -12.88 -15.77 -0.77
CA PRO A 200 -14.24 -16.04 -0.32
C PRO A 200 -14.84 -17.19 -1.15
N GLY A 201 -15.43 -18.17 -0.47
CA GLY A 201 -16.02 -19.32 -1.15
C GLY A 201 -17.19 -18.98 -2.07
N VAL A 202 -17.19 -19.53 -3.29
CA VAL A 202 -18.26 -19.35 -4.30
C VAL A 202 -19.21 -20.56 -4.41
N TYR A 203 -18.91 -21.63 -3.68
CA TYR A 203 -19.65 -22.88 -3.72
C TYR A 203 -19.92 -23.39 -2.30
N ASP A 204 -21.18 -23.37 -1.88
CA ASP A 204 -21.63 -23.97 -0.62
C ASP A 204 -21.61 -25.50 -0.70
N ILE A 205 -20.60 -26.08 -0.05
CA ILE A 205 -20.36 -27.54 -0.02
C ILE A 205 -21.28 -28.27 0.96
N HIS A 206 -22.08 -27.56 1.76
CA HIS A 206 -23.07 -28.15 2.65
C HIS A 206 -24.40 -28.43 1.97
N SER A 207 -24.60 -27.85 0.79
CA SER A 207 -25.72 -28.13 -0.09
C SER A 207 -25.37 -29.23 -1.11
N PRO A 208 -26.29 -30.15 -1.44
CA PRO A 208 -26.11 -31.06 -2.59
C PRO A 208 -26.33 -30.33 -3.94
N ARG A 209 -26.77 -29.06 -3.92
CA ARG A 209 -27.02 -28.26 -5.11
C ARG A 209 -25.72 -27.94 -5.85
N ILE A 210 -25.69 -28.18 -7.15
CA ILE A 210 -24.58 -27.77 -8.02
C ILE A 210 -24.89 -26.35 -8.50
N PRO A 211 -24.11 -25.32 -8.12
CA PRO A 211 -24.34 -23.96 -8.60
C PRO A 211 -24.05 -23.86 -10.10
N SER A 212 -24.81 -23.03 -10.81
CA SER A 212 -24.58 -22.76 -12.24
C SER A 212 -23.34 -21.87 -12.44
N THR A 213 -22.87 -21.79 -13.68
CA THR A 213 -21.77 -20.88 -14.04
C THR A 213 -22.14 -19.42 -13.77
N ASP A 214 -23.36 -19.02 -14.11
CA ASP A 214 -23.84 -17.64 -13.95
C ASP A 214 -23.96 -17.26 -12.47
N GLU A 215 -24.48 -18.17 -11.64
CA GLU A 215 -24.56 -17.95 -10.19
C GLU A 215 -23.19 -17.78 -9.55
N ILE A 216 -22.18 -18.53 -10.01
CA ILE A 216 -20.81 -18.37 -9.53
C ILE A 216 -20.21 -17.05 -10.05
N ALA A 217 -20.46 -16.69 -11.31
CA ALA A 217 -20.00 -15.43 -11.89
C ALA A 217 -20.58 -14.22 -11.15
N ASP A 218 -21.88 -14.24 -10.82
CA ASP A 218 -22.54 -13.21 -10.03
C ASP A 218 -21.90 -13.07 -8.64
N ARG A 219 -21.61 -14.19 -7.97
CA ARG A 219 -20.88 -14.18 -6.69
C ARG A 219 -19.50 -13.56 -6.82
N ILE A 220 -18.74 -13.90 -7.86
CA ILE A 220 -17.43 -13.30 -8.14
C ILE A 220 -17.56 -11.79 -8.38
N ASN A 221 -18.54 -11.33 -9.16
CA ASN A 221 -18.76 -9.90 -9.41
C ASN A 221 -19.07 -9.13 -8.12
N LYS A 222 -19.86 -9.70 -7.22
CA LYS A 222 -20.11 -9.09 -5.91
C LYS A 222 -18.87 -9.04 -5.03
N MET A 223 -17.98 -10.04 -5.14
CA MET A 223 -16.67 -10.00 -4.47
C MET A 223 -15.80 -8.88 -5.06
N LEU A 224 -15.77 -8.71 -6.38
CA LEU A 224 -15.03 -7.65 -7.08
C LEU A 224 -15.56 -6.24 -6.79
N ALA A 225 -16.81 -6.11 -6.33
CA ALA A 225 -17.34 -4.83 -5.85
C ALA A 225 -16.77 -4.41 -4.47
N VAL A 226 -16.03 -5.31 -3.80
CA VAL A 226 -15.48 -5.10 -2.46
C VAL A 226 -13.98 -5.32 -2.40
N LEU A 227 -13.46 -6.31 -3.13
CA LEU A 227 -12.06 -6.73 -3.15
C LEU A 227 -11.41 -6.31 -4.47
N GLU A 228 -10.14 -5.90 -4.40
CA GLU A 228 -9.34 -5.62 -5.58
C GLU A 228 -9.10 -6.89 -6.42
N GLN A 229 -9.00 -6.73 -7.75
CA GLN A 229 -8.89 -7.86 -8.68
C GLN A 229 -7.62 -8.71 -8.45
N ASN A 230 -6.52 -8.08 -8.07
CA ASN A 230 -5.20 -8.69 -7.85
C ASN A 230 -5.13 -9.53 -6.57
N ILE A 231 -6.03 -9.30 -5.60
CA ILE A 231 -6.05 -10.04 -4.33
C ILE A 231 -7.14 -11.11 -4.28
N LEU A 232 -8.08 -11.16 -5.23
CA LEU A 232 -9.21 -12.10 -5.19
C LEU A 232 -8.82 -13.52 -5.65
N TRP A 233 -9.05 -14.50 -4.77
CA TRP A 233 -8.96 -15.93 -5.04
C TRP A 233 -10.34 -16.58 -5.12
N VAL A 234 -10.53 -17.51 -6.06
CA VAL A 234 -11.80 -18.23 -6.24
C VAL A 234 -11.66 -19.67 -5.74
N ASN A 235 -12.40 -20.02 -4.69
CA ASN A 235 -12.37 -21.33 -4.04
C ASN A 235 -13.78 -21.80 -3.64
N PRO A 236 -14.00 -23.10 -3.33
CA PRO A 236 -15.19 -23.53 -2.63
C PRO A 236 -15.20 -23.02 -1.17
N ASP A 237 -16.37 -23.06 -0.52
CA ASP A 237 -16.50 -22.67 0.89
C ASP A 237 -15.59 -23.50 1.80
N CYS A 238 -15.49 -24.81 1.59
CA CYS A 238 -14.64 -25.70 2.39
C CYS A 238 -14.17 -26.90 1.55
N GLY A 239 -13.43 -27.82 2.18
CA GLY A 239 -12.98 -29.08 1.59
C GLY A 239 -14.12 -29.96 1.07
N LEU A 240 -13.93 -30.55 -0.12
CA LEU A 240 -14.96 -31.25 -0.88
C LEU A 240 -15.18 -32.72 -0.45
N LYS A 241 -14.49 -33.19 0.60
CA LYS A 241 -14.52 -34.59 1.09
C LYS A 241 -15.94 -35.11 1.36
N THR A 242 -16.86 -34.21 1.67
CA THR A 242 -18.21 -34.56 2.15
C THR A 242 -19.25 -34.66 1.03
N ARG A 243 -18.84 -34.46 -0.23
CA ARG A 243 -19.68 -34.46 -1.43
C ARG A 243 -19.33 -35.61 -2.37
N LYS A 244 -20.28 -36.01 -3.22
CA LYS A 244 -20.06 -37.09 -4.20
C LYS A 244 -19.31 -36.55 -5.41
N TYR A 245 -18.54 -37.42 -6.08
CA TYR A 245 -17.81 -37.05 -7.29
C TYR A 245 -18.74 -36.53 -8.41
N THR A 246 -19.96 -37.07 -8.48
CA THR A 246 -21.03 -36.63 -9.40
C THR A 246 -21.51 -35.20 -9.15
N GLU A 247 -21.32 -34.67 -7.94
CA GLU A 247 -21.65 -33.29 -7.54
C GLU A 247 -20.43 -32.38 -7.70
N VAL A 248 -19.27 -32.85 -7.24
CA VAL A 248 -18.02 -32.07 -7.21
C VAL A 248 -17.49 -31.75 -8.61
N LYS A 249 -17.44 -32.74 -9.50
CA LYS A 249 -16.87 -32.56 -10.84
C LYS A 249 -17.59 -31.47 -11.66
N PRO A 250 -18.94 -31.45 -11.77
CA PRO A 250 -19.63 -30.37 -12.47
C PRO A 250 -19.49 -29.01 -11.75
N ALA A 251 -19.53 -28.96 -10.42
CA ALA A 251 -19.33 -27.71 -9.68
C ALA A 251 -17.96 -27.07 -9.97
N LEU A 252 -16.88 -27.88 -9.94
CA LEU A 252 -15.53 -27.40 -10.28
C LEU A 252 -15.43 -26.92 -11.74
N LYS A 253 -16.11 -27.58 -12.68
CA LYS A 253 -16.17 -27.12 -14.08
C LYS A 253 -16.84 -25.75 -14.18
N ASN A 254 -17.99 -25.58 -13.52
CA ASN A 254 -18.73 -24.32 -13.51
C ASN A 254 -17.90 -23.19 -12.87
N MET A 255 -17.16 -23.47 -11.80
CA MET A 255 -16.23 -22.49 -11.19
C MET A 255 -15.14 -22.05 -12.16
N VAL A 256 -14.51 -22.98 -12.88
CA VAL A 256 -13.49 -22.65 -13.88
C VAL A 256 -14.07 -21.84 -15.04
N HIS A 257 -15.28 -22.18 -15.50
CA HIS A 257 -15.96 -21.43 -16.55
C HIS A 257 -16.32 -20.01 -16.11
N ALA A 258 -16.85 -19.84 -14.90
CA ALA A 258 -17.20 -18.54 -14.35
C ALA A 258 -15.96 -17.66 -14.19
N ALA A 259 -14.87 -18.19 -13.62
CA ALA A 259 -13.62 -17.46 -13.51
C ALA A 259 -13.06 -17.02 -14.88
N LYS A 260 -13.20 -17.85 -15.92
CA LYS A 260 -12.81 -17.47 -17.29
C LYS A 260 -13.70 -16.38 -17.88
N LEU A 261 -15.02 -16.47 -17.68
CA LEU A 261 -15.99 -15.47 -18.12
C LEU A 261 -15.66 -14.11 -17.51
N ILE A 262 -15.50 -14.05 -16.20
CA ILE A 262 -15.17 -12.81 -15.48
C ILE A 262 -13.82 -12.24 -15.94
N ARG A 263 -12.78 -13.07 -16.08
CA ARG A 263 -11.47 -12.59 -16.60
C ARG A 263 -11.59 -12.01 -18.00
N SER A 264 -12.39 -12.61 -18.87
CA SER A 264 -12.66 -12.08 -20.20
C SER A 264 -13.39 -10.74 -20.13
N GLN A 265 -14.39 -10.62 -19.25
CA GLN A 265 -15.14 -9.38 -19.03
C GLN A 265 -14.23 -8.27 -18.51
N LEU A 266 -13.40 -8.55 -17.50
CA LEU A 266 -12.43 -7.59 -16.95
C LEU A 266 -11.38 -7.17 -18.00
N ALA A 267 -10.91 -8.11 -18.82
CA ALA A 267 -10.00 -7.80 -19.92
C ALA A 267 -10.65 -6.93 -21.01
N SER A 268 -11.97 -7.10 -21.25
CA SER A 268 -12.75 -6.28 -22.18
C SER A 268 -13.24 -4.95 -21.58
N ALA A 269 -13.33 -4.86 -20.26
CA ALA A 269 -13.75 -3.68 -19.50
C ALA A 269 -12.60 -2.68 -19.29
N LYS A 270 -11.72 -2.54 -20.29
CA LYS A 270 -10.88 -1.34 -20.36
C LYS A 270 -11.83 -0.18 -20.56
N ILE A 271 -11.86 0.73 -19.59
CA ILE A 271 -12.45 2.06 -19.78
C ILE A 271 -11.83 2.61 -21.07
N SER A 272 -12.67 3.10 -21.98
CA SER A 272 -12.16 3.72 -23.19
C SER A 272 -11.25 4.90 -22.80
N GLU A 273 -10.24 5.21 -23.61
CA GLU A 273 -9.40 6.39 -23.34
C GLU A 273 -10.26 7.65 -23.17
N GLU A 274 -11.35 7.77 -23.93
CA GLU A 274 -12.32 8.86 -23.83
C GLU A 274 -13.04 8.91 -22.47
N ASP A 275 -13.55 7.77 -21.98
CA ASP A 275 -14.25 7.71 -20.70
C ASP A 275 -13.29 7.96 -19.53
N TYR A 276 -12.06 7.46 -19.63
CA TYR A 276 -11.02 7.71 -18.63
C TYR A 276 -10.69 9.21 -18.61
N VAL A 277 -10.46 9.80 -19.79
CA VAL A 277 -10.17 11.23 -19.90
C VAL A 277 -11.33 12.07 -19.35
N LYS A 278 -12.57 11.68 -19.63
CA LYS A 278 -13.75 12.36 -19.11
C LYS A 278 -13.82 12.30 -17.58
N ALA A 279 -13.60 11.13 -16.98
CA ALA A 279 -13.63 10.96 -15.53
C ALA A 279 -12.56 11.81 -14.83
N ILE A 280 -11.33 11.82 -15.35
CA ILE A 280 -10.24 12.64 -14.79
C ILE A 280 -10.55 14.14 -14.93
N LYS A 281 -11.13 14.59 -16.06
CA LYS A 281 -11.58 15.99 -16.21
C LYS A 281 -12.64 16.37 -15.17
N GLU A 282 -13.57 15.48 -14.87
CA GLU A 282 -14.58 15.72 -13.82
C GLU A 282 -13.95 15.84 -12.43
N ASP A 283 -12.92 15.05 -12.13
CA ASP A 283 -12.21 15.15 -10.85
C ASP A 283 -11.34 16.42 -10.76
N ILE A 284 -10.63 16.79 -11.81
CA ILE A 284 -9.91 18.08 -11.91
C ILE A 284 -10.90 19.22 -11.67
N LYS A 285 -12.08 19.18 -12.31
CA LYS A 285 -13.09 20.21 -12.12
C LYS A 285 -13.52 20.34 -10.66
N LYS A 286 -13.78 19.22 -9.97
CA LYS A 286 -14.12 19.25 -8.52
C LYS A 286 -13.00 19.88 -7.69
N VAL A 287 -11.74 19.56 -8.01
CA VAL A 287 -10.57 20.12 -7.33
C VAL A 287 -10.46 21.63 -7.57
N VAL A 288 -10.68 22.10 -8.80
CA VAL A 288 -10.71 23.53 -9.14
C VAL A 288 -11.84 24.24 -8.39
N ASP A 289 -13.07 23.70 -8.45
CA ASP A 289 -14.24 24.30 -7.79
C ASP A 289 -14.02 24.44 -6.28
N ILE A 290 -13.45 23.42 -5.62
CA ILE A 290 -13.12 23.48 -4.19
C ILE A 290 -12.11 24.59 -3.88
N GLN A 291 -11.08 24.76 -4.71
CA GLN A 291 -10.05 25.76 -4.43
C GLN A 291 -10.53 27.20 -4.72
N GLU A 292 -11.39 27.38 -5.72
CA GLU A 292 -12.07 28.65 -5.98
C GLU A 292 -13.01 29.02 -4.82
N ASP A 293 -13.80 28.06 -4.32
CA ASP A 293 -14.67 28.26 -3.15
C ASP A 293 -13.88 28.63 -1.88
N LEU A 294 -12.66 28.12 -1.77
CA LEU A 294 -11.73 28.44 -0.69
C LEU A 294 -10.98 29.76 -0.91
N ASP A 295 -11.09 30.38 -2.09
CA ASP A 295 -10.39 31.61 -2.48
C ASP A 295 -8.86 31.48 -2.40
N ILE A 296 -8.33 30.36 -2.87
CA ILE A 296 -6.87 30.13 -2.99
C ILE A 296 -6.32 30.94 -4.17
N ASP A 297 -5.16 31.58 -3.99
CA ASP A 297 -4.60 32.53 -4.98
C ASP A 297 -3.98 31.85 -6.22
N VAL A 298 -3.30 30.70 -6.03
CA VAL A 298 -2.68 29.89 -7.10
C VAL A 298 -3.13 28.45 -6.94
N LEU A 299 -3.74 27.89 -7.98
CA LEU A 299 -4.42 26.59 -7.92
C LEU A 299 -3.54 25.45 -8.41
N VAL A 300 -3.88 24.23 -8.00
CA VAL A 300 -3.30 22.97 -8.52
C VAL A 300 -4.41 22.08 -9.12
N HIS A 301 -4.05 21.22 -10.06
CA HIS A 301 -5.00 20.31 -10.71
C HIS A 301 -5.24 19.00 -9.95
N GLY A 302 -4.38 18.68 -8.96
CA GLY A 302 -4.54 17.52 -8.06
C GLY A 302 -3.78 16.23 -8.45
N GLU A 303 -2.98 16.25 -9.52
CA GLU A 303 -2.07 15.16 -9.94
C GLU A 303 -2.71 13.76 -10.05
N PRO A 304 -3.66 13.56 -10.99
CA PRO A 304 -4.31 12.27 -11.19
C PRO A 304 -3.42 11.19 -11.83
N GLU A 305 -2.28 11.54 -12.47
CA GLU A 305 -1.45 10.61 -13.26
C GLU A 305 0.03 10.59 -12.85
N TYR A 306 0.79 9.60 -13.36
CA TYR A 306 2.19 9.33 -13.02
C TYR A 306 3.13 9.48 -14.24
N PHE A 307 4.29 10.12 -14.05
CA PHE A 307 5.15 10.64 -15.13
C PHE A 307 6.17 9.64 -15.70
N GLY A 308 6.62 8.67 -14.88
CA GLY A 308 7.78 7.83 -15.24
C GLY A 308 7.58 6.98 -16.50
N GLU A 309 6.35 6.56 -16.80
CA GLU A 309 6.05 5.66 -17.93
C GLU A 309 6.14 6.36 -19.30
N GLN A 310 6.31 7.68 -19.31
CA GLN A 310 6.27 8.51 -20.53
C GLN A 310 7.65 8.92 -21.05
N LEU A 311 8.73 8.54 -20.37
CA LEU A 311 10.11 8.82 -20.78
C LEU A 311 10.76 7.60 -21.45
N SER A 312 11.53 7.84 -22.51
CA SER A 312 12.42 6.82 -23.09
C SER A 312 13.58 6.54 -22.14
N GLY A 313 14.17 5.34 -22.24
CA GLY A 313 15.28 4.92 -21.37
C GLY A 313 14.84 4.38 -20.01
N PHE A 314 13.53 4.34 -19.72
CA PHE A 314 12.95 3.78 -18.49
C PHE A 314 12.28 2.42 -18.72
N ALA A 315 12.43 1.52 -17.74
CA ALA A 315 11.73 0.25 -17.65
C ALA A 315 11.07 0.10 -16.27
N PHE A 316 9.94 -0.61 -16.24
CA PHE A 316 9.14 -0.82 -15.03
C PHE A 316 9.01 -2.30 -14.72
N THR A 317 9.27 -2.66 -13.46
CA THR A 317 9.14 -4.05 -13.02
C THR A 317 7.69 -4.36 -12.64
N ALA A 318 7.29 -5.62 -12.80
CA ALA A 318 6.01 -6.08 -12.26
C ALA A 318 6.07 -6.16 -10.72
N ASN A 319 7.12 -6.81 -10.18
CA ASN A 319 7.25 -7.17 -8.76
C ASN A 319 8.57 -6.74 -8.10
N GLY A 320 9.30 -5.76 -8.64
CA GLY A 320 10.59 -5.31 -8.10
C GLY A 320 10.44 -4.38 -6.90
N TRP A 321 9.82 -4.87 -5.83
CA TRP A 321 9.59 -4.13 -4.59
C TRP A 321 10.85 -4.03 -3.73
N VAL A 322 11.07 -2.87 -3.13
CA VAL A 322 12.14 -2.59 -2.19
C VAL A 322 11.54 -2.05 -0.90
N GLN A 323 11.89 -2.64 0.24
CA GLN A 323 11.45 -2.13 1.54
C GLN A 323 11.99 -0.71 1.75
N SER A 324 11.11 0.22 2.11
CA SER A 324 11.47 1.62 2.40
C SER A 324 11.47 1.88 3.91
N TYR A 325 10.33 1.68 4.58
CA TYR A 325 10.25 1.84 6.04
C TYR A 325 9.11 1.01 6.64
N GLY A 326 9.40 0.27 7.72
CA GLY A 326 8.44 -0.66 8.31
C GLY A 326 8.00 -1.70 7.29
N SER A 327 6.69 -1.87 7.10
CA SER A 327 6.12 -2.73 6.06
C SER A 327 5.85 -2.01 4.72
N ARG A 328 6.22 -0.73 4.58
CA ARG A 328 6.01 0.01 3.33
C ARG A 328 7.13 -0.30 2.34
N CYS A 329 6.75 -0.76 1.15
CA CYS A 329 7.64 -0.96 0.02
C CYS A 329 7.42 0.11 -1.06
N VAL A 330 8.48 0.37 -1.84
CA VAL A 330 8.45 1.17 -3.07
C VAL A 330 8.80 0.28 -4.25
N LYS A 331 8.42 0.67 -5.47
CA LYS A 331 8.79 -0.03 -6.70
C LYS A 331 9.52 0.94 -7.65
N PRO A 332 10.84 1.13 -7.46
CA PRO A 332 11.62 2.10 -8.23
C PRO A 332 11.59 1.77 -9.73
N PRO A 333 11.47 2.77 -10.62
CA PRO A 333 11.74 2.60 -12.04
C PRO A 333 13.20 2.22 -12.29
N ILE A 334 13.50 1.65 -13.46
CA ILE A 334 14.87 1.32 -13.89
C ILE A 334 15.25 2.21 -15.07
N ILE A 335 16.31 2.99 -14.96
CA ILE A 335 16.91 3.72 -16.08
C ILE A 335 17.93 2.80 -16.72
N TYR A 336 17.63 2.29 -17.92
CA TYR A 336 18.49 1.32 -18.61
C TYR A 336 19.22 1.91 -19.82
N GLY A 337 18.81 3.09 -20.30
CA GLY A 337 19.33 3.69 -21.52
C GLY A 337 19.24 5.22 -21.48
N ASP A 338 19.48 5.86 -22.62
CA ASP A 338 19.46 7.32 -22.72
C ASP A 338 18.04 7.85 -22.54
N VAL A 339 17.92 8.89 -21.72
CA VAL A 339 16.62 9.49 -21.38
C VAL A 339 16.25 10.57 -22.39
N SER A 340 15.03 10.48 -22.91
CA SER A 340 14.43 11.53 -23.73
C SER A 340 12.92 11.54 -23.60
N ARG A 341 12.29 12.69 -23.87
CA ARG A 341 10.85 12.87 -23.84
C ARG A 341 10.26 12.74 -25.26
N PRO A 342 9.59 11.63 -25.60
CA PRO A 342 9.05 11.43 -26.96
C PRO A 342 7.80 12.25 -27.25
N LYS A 343 7.01 12.60 -26.22
CA LYS A 343 5.74 13.33 -26.32
C LYS A 343 5.49 14.17 -25.06
N PRO A 344 4.65 15.22 -25.14
CA PRO A 344 4.17 15.94 -23.95
C PRO A 344 3.51 15.02 -22.93
N MET A 345 3.87 15.22 -21.65
CA MET A 345 3.47 14.32 -20.57
C MET A 345 2.29 14.85 -19.74
N THR A 346 2.29 16.16 -19.47
CA THR A 346 1.46 16.82 -18.46
C THR A 346 0.68 18.00 -19.01
N VAL A 347 1.07 18.50 -20.19
CA VAL A 347 0.51 19.68 -20.85
C VAL A 347 -1.01 19.56 -21.00
N PHE A 348 -1.50 18.42 -21.48
CA PHE A 348 -2.94 18.21 -21.71
C PHE A 348 -3.77 18.45 -20.43
N TRP A 349 -3.32 17.90 -19.31
CA TRP A 349 -4.01 18.02 -18.02
C TRP A 349 -3.89 19.42 -17.43
N SER A 350 -2.69 19.98 -17.46
CA SER A 350 -2.42 21.31 -16.92
C SER A 350 -3.18 22.40 -17.68
N SER A 351 -3.12 22.39 -19.02
CA SER A 351 -3.85 23.34 -19.86
C SER A 351 -5.37 23.15 -19.73
N THR A 352 -5.84 21.90 -19.61
CA THR A 352 -7.26 21.64 -19.33
C THR A 352 -7.68 22.25 -17.99
N ALA A 353 -6.90 22.06 -16.93
CA ALA A 353 -7.19 22.62 -15.62
C ALA A 353 -7.15 24.16 -15.63
N GLN A 354 -6.15 24.77 -16.27
CA GLN A 354 -6.06 26.22 -16.44
C GLN A 354 -7.27 26.80 -17.18
N SER A 355 -7.84 26.08 -18.15
CA SER A 355 -9.05 26.54 -18.87
C SER A 355 -10.32 26.60 -18.00
N MET A 356 -10.32 25.96 -16.84
CA MET A 356 -11.47 25.91 -15.92
C MET A 356 -11.50 27.05 -14.90
N THR A 357 -10.43 27.86 -14.81
CA THR A 357 -10.29 28.93 -13.82
C THR A 357 -9.63 30.17 -14.46
N LYS A 358 -9.84 31.35 -13.85
CA LYS A 358 -9.10 32.57 -14.21
C LYS A 358 -7.86 32.78 -13.35
N ARG A 359 -7.71 32.01 -12.27
CA ARG A 359 -6.54 32.07 -11.40
C ARG A 359 -5.37 31.34 -12.04
N PRO A 360 -4.13 31.70 -11.69
CA PRO A 360 -2.96 30.94 -12.13
C PRO A 360 -3.07 29.48 -11.69
N MET A 361 -2.96 28.56 -12.65
CA MET A 361 -2.84 27.12 -12.43
C MET A 361 -1.36 26.75 -12.43
N LYS A 362 -0.95 25.95 -11.45
CA LYS A 362 0.41 25.45 -11.32
C LYS A 362 0.59 24.16 -12.10
N GLY A 363 1.54 24.16 -13.04
CA GLY A 363 2.08 22.94 -13.66
C GLY A 363 2.96 22.20 -12.65
N MET A 364 2.85 20.87 -12.57
CA MET A 364 3.57 20.08 -11.57
C MET A 364 4.48 19.07 -12.26
N LEU A 365 5.77 19.12 -11.95
CA LEU A 365 6.79 18.23 -12.47
C LEU A 365 7.70 17.74 -11.33
N THR A 366 8.22 16.53 -11.48
CA THR A 366 9.30 16.03 -10.63
C THR A 366 10.65 16.45 -11.23
N GLY A 367 11.55 16.96 -10.40
CA GLY A 367 12.88 17.38 -10.81
C GLY A 367 13.81 16.22 -11.19
N PRO A 368 14.85 16.51 -12.00
CA PRO A 368 15.75 15.49 -12.55
C PRO A 368 16.55 14.72 -11.49
N VAL A 369 16.91 15.37 -10.38
CA VAL A 369 17.69 14.72 -9.31
C VAL A 369 16.83 13.72 -8.55
N THR A 370 15.56 14.06 -8.32
CA THR A 370 14.59 13.17 -7.68
C THR A 370 14.25 11.97 -8.55
N ILE A 371 14.00 12.19 -9.85
CA ILE A 371 13.80 11.11 -10.81
C ILE A 371 15.01 10.15 -10.81
N LEU A 372 16.23 10.70 -10.79
CA LEU A 372 17.46 9.92 -10.75
C LEU A 372 17.63 9.13 -9.43
N ASN A 373 17.41 9.77 -8.28
CA ASN A 373 17.65 9.16 -6.97
C ASN A 373 16.61 8.12 -6.58
N TRP A 374 15.35 8.28 -7.03
CA TRP A 374 14.28 7.32 -6.78
C TRP A 374 14.13 6.25 -7.87
N SER A 375 15.11 6.15 -8.77
CA SER A 375 15.20 5.10 -9.78
C SER A 375 16.45 4.24 -9.56
N PHE A 376 16.40 2.99 -10.03
CA PHE A 376 17.62 2.20 -10.26
C PHE A 376 18.32 2.71 -11.51
N VAL A 377 19.43 3.41 -11.30
CA VAL A 377 20.18 4.08 -12.38
C VAL A 377 21.16 3.11 -13.02
N ARG A 378 21.29 3.18 -14.35
CA ARG A 378 22.38 2.54 -15.12
C ARG A 378 23.76 2.84 -14.54
N ASN A 379 24.68 1.90 -14.67
CA ASN A 379 26.02 1.96 -14.05
C ASN A 379 27.17 1.99 -15.07
N ASP A 380 26.87 2.23 -16.33
CA ASP A 380 27.79 2.30 -17.46
C ASP A 380 28.22 3.74 -17.82
N GLN A 381 27.63 4.75 -17.18
CA GLN A 381 28.02 6.16 -17.29
C GLN A 381 27.90 6.90 -15.95
N PRO A 382 28.51 8.08 -15.78
CA PRO A 382 28.37 8.89 -14.58
C PRO A 382 26.91 9.33 -14.33
N ARG A 383 26.51 9.35 -13.05
CA ARG A 383 25.16 9.76 -12.62
C ARG A 383 24.75 11.15 -13.13
N HIS A 384 25.69 12.11 -13.14
CA HIS A 384 25.41 13.48 -13.59
C HIS A 384 25.07 13.54 -15.09
N GLU A 385 25.68 12.68 -15.92
CA GLU A 385 25.37 12.62 -17.34
C GLU A 385 23.95 12.11 -17.57
N THR A 386 23.51 11.09 -16.81
CA THR A 386 22.11 10.65 -16.83
C THR A 386 21.17 11.73 -16.29
N CYS A 387 21.58 12.47 -15.25
CA CYS A 387 20.78 13.57 -14.70
C CYS A 387 20.56 14.70 -15.72
N TYR A 388 21.59 15.04 -16.51
CA TYR A 388 21.46 16.03 -17.59
C TYR A 388 20.50 15.58 -18.69
N GLN A 389 20.48 14.29 -19.05
CA GLN A 389 19.51 13.75 -20.01
C GLN A 389 18.07 13.89 -19.47
N ILE A 390 17.85 13.58 -18.18
CA ILE A 390 16.55 13.80 -17.53
C ILE A 390 16.21 15.30 -17.52
N ALA A 391 17.16 16.16 -17.18
CA ALA A 391 16.95 17.60 -17.12
C ALA A 391 16.53 18.18 -18.47
N LEU A 392 17.13 17.73 -19.58
CA LEU A 392 16.73 18.12 -20.93
C LEU A 392 15.32 17.62 -21.28
N ALA A 393 14.96 16.40 -20.88
CA ALA A 393 13.62 15.87 -21.07
C ALA A 393 12.55 16.69 -20.29
N ILE A 394 12.87 17.10 -19.06
CA ILE A 394 12.01 17.97 -18.25
C ILE A 394 11.98 19.40 -18.80
N LYS A 395 13.09 19.91 -19.35
CA LYS A 395 13.14 21.21 -20.04
C LYS A 395 12.12 21.31 -21.15
N ASP A 396 12.06 20.30 -22.02
CA ASP A 396 11.08 20.27 -23.11
C ASP A 396 9.64 20.31 -22.58
N GLU A 397 9.37 19.66 -21.44
CA GLU A 397 8.06 19.65 -20.81
C GLU A 397 7.70 20.99 -20.17
N VAL A 398 8.66 21.65 -19.50
CA VAL A 398 8.51 23.00 -18.93
C VAL A 398 8.18 24.01 -20.03
N GLU A 399 8.92 23.99 -21.14
CA GLU A 399 8.68 24.88 -22.26
C GLU A 399 7.32 24.63 -22.93
N ASP A 400 6.88 23.36 -23.00
CA ASP A 400 5.56 23.05 -23.55
C ASP A 400 4.42 23.41 -22.58
N LEU A 401 4.62 23.34 -21.26
CA LEU A 401 3.66 23.86 -20.28
C LEU A 401 3.51 25.38 -20.41
N GLU A 402 4.61 26.11 -20.54
CA GLU A 402 4.59 27.56 -20.78
C GLU A 402 3.84 27.90 -22.06
N LYS A 403 4.15 27.23 -23.18
CA LYS A 403 3.42 27.37 -24.45
C LYS A 403 1.94 26.98 -24.32
N GLY A 404 1.63 26.04 -23.42
CA GLY A 404 0.29 25.60 -23.06
C GLY A 404 -0.50 26.58 -22.18
N GLY A 405 0.07 27.75 -21.87
CA GLY A 405 -0.57 28.83 -21.10
C GLY A 405 -0.38 28.72 -19.59
N ILE A 406 0.56 27.89 -19.12
CA ILE A 406 0.85 27.73 -17.69
C ILE A 406 1.93 28.71 -17.27
N GLY A 407 1.53 29.76 -16.55
CA GLY A 407 2.44 30.82 -16.08
C GLY A 407 3.13 30.54 -14.74
N VAL A 408 2.80 29.44 -14.05
CA VAL A 408 3.45 29.01 -12.81
C VAL A 408 3.78 27.53 -12.93
N ILE A 409 5.06 27.16 -12.86
CA ILE A 409 5.52 25.78 -13.04
C ILE A 409 6.33 25.37 -11.82
N GLN A 410 5.94 24.29 -11.17
CA GLN A 410 6.62 23.74 -10.01
C GLN A 410 7.43 22.49 -10.40
N ILE A 411 8.70 22.48 -10.02
CA ILE A 411 9.66 21.41 -10.28
C ILE A 411 10.20 20.92 -8.93
N ASP A 412 9.73 19.76 -8.49
CA ASP A 412 9.95 19.30 -7.11
C ASP A 412 11.21 18.45 -6.98
N GLU A 413 12.09 18.84 -6.06
CA GLU A 413 13.35 18.16 -5.77
C GLU A 413 13.37 17.55 -4.37
N ALA A 414 12.41 16.65 -4.13
CA ALA A 414 12.23 15.97 -2.87
C ALA A 414 13.44 15.12 -2.44
N ALA A 415 14.24 14.59 -3.39
CA ALA A 415 15.39 13.73 -3.10
C ALA A 415 16.76 14.41 -3.31
N LEU A 416 16.81 15.75 -3.40
CA LEU A 416 18.07 16.48 -3.56
C LEU A 416 19.05 16.17 -2.42
N ARG A 417 18.57 16.17 -1.18
CA ARG A 417 19.39 15.89 0.00
C ARG A 417 19.67 14.39 0.16
N GLU A 418 18.70 13.53 -0.14
CA GLU A 418 18.86 12.07 -0.09
C GLU A 418 20.04 11.56 -0.92
N GLY A 419 20.33 12.21 -2.07
CA GLY A 419 21.47 11.85 -2.91
C GLY A 419 22.82 12.40 -2.45
N LEU A 420 22.90 13.19 -1.36
CA LEU A 420 24.17 13.71 -0.87
C LEU A 420 25.14 12.56 -0.55
N PRO A 421 26.37 12.57 -1.08
CA PRO A 421 27.39 11.59 -0.72
C PRO A 421 27.64 11.57 0.79
N LEU A 422 27.95 10.41 1.36
CA LEU A 422 28.23 10.30 2.80
C LEU A 422 29.47 11.12 3.23
N ARG A 423 30.39 11.37 2.29
CA ARG A 423 31.63 12.12 2.54
C ARG A 423 31.43 13.59 2.20
N LYS A 424 31.60 14.45 3.21
CA LYS A 424 31.52 15.92 3.05
C LYS A 424 32.37 16.48 1.90
N ALA A 425 33.55 15.90 1.66
CA ALA A 425 34.44 16.32 0.56
C ALA A 425 33.82 16.12 -0.84
N GLU A 426 32.85 15.21 -0.98
CA GLU A 426 32.18 14.90 -2.25
C GLU A 426 30.87 15.69 -2.42
N HIS A 427 30.39 16.39 -1.37
CA HIS A 427 29.14 17.15 -1.41
C HIS A 427 29.16 18.24 -2.47
N SER A 428 30.25 19.01 -2.57
CA SER A 428 30.33 20.14 -3.50
C SER A 428 30.18 19.70 -4.96
N PHE A 429 30.82 18.58 -5.34
CA PHE A 429 30.67 18.04 -6.68
C PHE A 429 29.25 17.57 -6.96
N TYR A 430 28.62 16.88 -5.99
CA TYR A 430 27.22 16.46 -6.11
C TYR A 430 26.26 17.64 -6.29
N LEU A 431 26.37 18.64 -5.42
CA LEU A 431 25.48 19.80 -5.41
C LEU A 431 25.65 20.63 -6.69
N ASP A 432 26.88 20.75 -7.22
CA ASP A 432 27.14 21.48 -8.46
C ASP A 432 26.35 20.91 -9.65
N TRP A 433 26.47 19.61 -9.94
CA TRP A 433 25.72 19.04 -11.06
C TRP A 433 24.22 18.89 -10.76
N ALA A 434 23.82 18.72 -9.50
CA ALA A 434 22.42 18.62 -9.12
C ALA A 434 21.68 19.96 -9.34
N VAL A 435 22.27 21.05 -8.86
CA VAL A 435 21.78 22.42 -9.09
C VAL A 435 21.81 22.77 -10.57
N HIS A 436 22.90 22.44 -11.28
CA HIS A 436 22.97 22.66 -12.72
C HIS A 436 21.87 21.90 -13.47
N SER A 437 21.60 20.64 -13.10
CA SER A 437 20.51 19.84 -13.69
C SER A 437 19.15 20.50 -13.45
N PHE A 438 18.88 21.00 -12.24
CA PHE A 438 17.68 21.77 -11.97
C PHE A 438 17.58 23.00 -12.87
N ARG A 439 18.62 23.82 -12.99
CA ARG A 439 18.60 25.03 -13.83
C ARG A 439 18.38 24.73 -15.31
N ILE A 440 18.93 23.63 -15.82
CA ILE A 440 18.69 23.19 -17.21
C ILE A 440 17.19 23.03 -17.48
N THR A 441 16.41 22.55 -16.50
CA THR A 441 14.97 22.32 -16.69
C THR A 441 14.17 23.57 -17.00
N ASN A 442 14.62 24.76 -16.61
CA ASN A 442 13.81 25.97 -16.68
C ASN A 442 14.54 27.20 -17.21
N CYS A 443 15.82 27.12 -17.57
CA CYS A 443 16.58 28.26 -18.11
C CYS A 443 16.05 28.84 -19.45
N GLY A 444 15.02 28.24 -20.04
CA GLY A 444 14.39 28.71 -21.28
C GLY A 444 13.03 29.39 -21.12
N VAL A 445 12.50 29.49 -19.88
CA VAL A 445 11.22 30.16 -19.64
C VAL A 445 11.36 31.68 -19.75
N GLN A 446 10.24 32.37 -20.00
CA GLN A 446 10.18 33.83 -19.98
C GLN A 446 10.27 34.37 -18.56
N ASP A 447 10.79 35.59 -18.40
CA ASP A 447 10.85 36.30 -17.11
C ASP A 447 9.48 36.46 -16.43
N SER A 448 8.38 36.36 -17.17
CA SER A 448 7.01 36.42 -16.63
C SER A 448 6.49 35.09 -16.07
N THR A 449 7.17 33.97 -16.35
CA THR A 449 6.79 32.62 -15.93
C THR A 449 7.48 32.30 -14.62
N GLN A 450 6.71 31.94 -13.60
CA GLN A 450 7.25 31.71 -12.27
C GLN A 450 7.63 30.24 -12.05
N ILE A 451 8.88 30.00 -11.67
CA ILE A 451 9.40 28.68 -11.29
C ILE A 451 9.31 28.49 -9.78
N HIS A 452 8.54 27.48 -9.39
CA HIS A 452 8.43 27.02 -8.01
C HIS A 452 9.26 25.76 -7.82
N THR A 453 9.79 25.54 -6.62
CA THR A 453 10.34 24.23 -6.24
C THR A 453 9.91 23.86 -4.83
N HIS A 454 9.53 22.60 -4.62
CA HIS A 454 9.26 22.06 -3.29
C HIS A 454 10.39 21.14 -2.83
N MET A 455 10.76 21.25 -1.54
CA MET A 455 11.72 20.36 -0.89
C MET A 455 11.16 19.82 0.44
N CYS A 456 11.13 18.49 0.57
CA CYS A 456 10.58 17.76 1.73
C CYS A 456 11.54 17.70 2.93
N TYR A 457 12.21 18.81 3.26
CA TYR A 457 13.14 18.89 4.39
C TYR A 457 12.94 20.17 5.19
N SER A 458 13.37 20.14 6.45
CA SER A 458 13.25 21.27 7.37
C SER A 458 14.57 21.78 7.94
N ASN A 459 15.70 21.26 7.46
CA ASN A 459 17.02 21.72 7.88
C ASN A 459 17.93 21.87 6.65
N PHE A 460 18.22 23.11 6.28
CA PHE A 460 18.98 23.45 5.07
C PHE A 460 20.34 24.08 5.37
N ASN A 461 20.79 24.09 6.63
CA ASN A 461 22.00 24.82 7.04
C ASN A 461 23.22 24.41 6.19
N ASP A 462 23.31 23.14 5.79
CA ASP A 462 24.44 22.61 5.02
C ASP A 462 24.30 22.77 3.49
N ILE A 463 23.12 23.17 2.98
CA ILE A 463 22.85 23.24 1.52
C ILE A 463 22.15 24.54 1.07
N ILE A 464 21.97 25.52 1.95
CA ILE A 464 21.21 26.74 1.63
C ILE A 464 21.77 27.52 0.43
N HIS A 465 23.11 27.54 0.27
CA HIS A 465 23.74 28.18 -0.88
C HIS A 465 23.37 27.47 -2.19
N SER A 466 23.36 26.14 -2.20
CA SER A 466 22.93 25.38 -3.37
C SER A 466 21.45 25.62 -3.70
N ILE A 467 20.61 25.85 -2.70
CA ILE A 467 19.20 26.22 -2.92
C ILE A 467 19.10 27.61 -3.56
N ILE A 468 19.90 28.58 -3.10
CA ILE A 468 19.97 29.90 -3.74
C ILE A 468 20.45 29.76 -5.18
N ASP A 469 21.47 28.94 -5.42
CA ASP A 469 22.04 28.72 -6.75
C ASP A 469 21.08 28.02 -7.73
N MET A 470 20.01 27.38 -7.23
CA MET A 470 18.93 26.83 -8.07
C MET A 470 18.11 27.93 -8.76
N ASP A 471 18.14 29.16 -8.24
CA ASP A 471 17.52 30.34 -8.87
C ASP A 471 16.00 30.18 -9.11
N ALA A 472 15.31 29.52 -8.17
CA ALA A 472 13.85 29.39 -8.21
C ALA A 472 13.17 30.66 -7.68
N ASP A 473 12.15 31.15 -8.38
CA ASP A 473 11.39 32.33 -7.96
C ASP A 473 10.68 32.13 -6.63
N VAL A 474 10.20 30.91 -6.36
CA VAL A 474 9.54 30.54 -5.11
C VAL A 474 9.99 29.18 -4.64
N ILE A 475 10.48 29.08 -3.41
CA ILE A 475 10.72 27.78 -2.76
C ILE A 475 9.67 27.50 -1.68
N THR A 476 9.15 26.28 -1.65
CA THR A 476 8.30 25.79 -0.56
C THR A 476 8.99 24.67 0.19
N ILE A 477 8.88 24.69 1.51
CA ILE A 477 9.65 23.82 2.41
C ILE A 477 8.80 23.34 3.58
N GLU A 478 9.11 22.17 4.12
CA GLU A 478 8.46 21.64 5.31
C GLU A 478 8.93 22.40 6.57
N ASN A 479 7.99 22.93 7.35
CA ASN A 479 8.32 23.73 8.53
C ASN A 479 7.36 23.58 9.72
N SER A 480 6.14 23.06 9.54
CA SER A 480 5.14 23.13 10.61
C SER A 480 5.52 22.35 11.90
N ARG A 481 6.42 21.36 11.79
CA ARG A 481 6.96 20.55 12.90
C ARG A 481 8.30 21.03 13.44
N SER A 482 8.88 22.05 12.84
CA SER A 482 10.26 22.44 13.04
C SER A 482 10.26 23.66 13.93
N ASP A 483 10.55 23.48 15.23
CA ASP A 483 10.59 24.53 16.26
C ASP A 483 11.59 25.66 15.92
N GLU A 484 11.24 26.55 14.99
CA GLU A 484 11.92 27.77 14.58
C GLU A 484 13.37 27.64 14.05
N LYS A 485 13.96 26.43 14.05
CA LYS A 485 15.36 26.20 13.61
C LYS A 485 15.64 26.65 12.19
N LEU A 486 14.67 26.52 11.29
CA LEU A 486 14.83 26.93 9.91
C LEU A 486 14.85 28.46 9.73
N LEU A 487 14.12 29.18 10.58
CA LEU A 487 14.12 30.64 10.61
C LEU A 487 15.47 31.20 11.10
N SER A 488 16.32 30.40 11.75
CA SER A 488 17.64 30.85 12.21
C SER A 488 18.58 31.17 11.05
N VAL A 489 18.53 30.42 9.95
CA VAL A 489 19.39 30.66 8.77
C VAL A 489 19.13 32.05 8.17
N PHE A 490 17.88 32.47 8.13
CA PHE A 490 17.50 33.81 7.68
C PHE A 490 17.87 34.88 8.71
N ARG A 491 17.77 34.59 10.02
CA ARG A 491 18.24 35.48 11.10
C ARG A 491 19.76 35.66 11.10
N GLU A 492 20.51 34.64 10.68
CA GLU A 492 21.98 34.63 10.60
C GLU A 492 22.54 35.44 9.40
N GLY A 493 21.66 36.05 8.61
CA GLY A 493 22.03 37.05 7.60
C GLY A 493 22.03 36.57 6.15
N VAL A 494 21.57 35.34 5.89
CA VAL A 494 21.36 34.86 4.51
C VAL A 494 20.17 35.58 3.91
N LYS A 495 20.43 36.44 2.90
CA LYS A 495 19.38 37.05 2.09
C LYS A 495 19.02 36.12 0.94
N TYR A 496 17.83 35.54 0.98
CA TYR A 496 17.34 34.65 -0.08
C TYR A 496 16.94 35.41 -1.35
N GLY A 497 16.33 36.59 -1.22
CA GLY A 497 16.01 37.48 -2.34
C GLY A 497 14.88 37.03 -3.26
N ALA A 498 14.32 35.83 -3.07
CA ALA A 498 13.22 35.26 -3.82
C ALA A 498 12.05 34.86 -2.90
N GLY A 499 10.94 34.39 -3.48
CA GLY A 499 9.76 33.92 -2.75
C GLY A 499 10.04 32.69 -1.91
N ILE A 500 9.44 32.61 -0.73
CA ILE A 500 9.58 31.48 0.18
C ILE A 500 8.27 31.14 0.87
N GLY A 501 7.93 29.85 0.94
CA GLY A 501 6.72 29.32 1.55
C GLY A 501 7.03 28.22 2.57
N PRO A 502 7.39 28.57 3.81
CA PRO A 502 7.53 27.60 4.88
C PRO A 502 6.15 27.08 5.30
N GLY A 503 5.97 25.76 5.28
CA GLY A 503 4.68 25.13 5.53
C GLY A 503 4.07 25.49 6.89
N VAL A 504 2.78 25.84 6.88
CA VAL A 504 2.02 26.24 8.09
C VAL A 504 1.07 25.14 8.59
N TYR A 505 0.93 24.05 7.83
CA TYR A 505 0.01 22.94 8.11
C TYR A 505 0.73 21.60 7.96
N ASP A 506 0.80 20.84 9.06
CA ASP A 506 1.31 19.48 9.12
C ASP A 506 0.39 18.50 8.38
N ILE A 507 0.70 18.25 7.11
CA ILE A 507 -0.10 17.35 6.28
C ILE A 507 0.02 15.90 6.70
N HIS A 508 0.95 15.51 7.59
CA HIS A 508 1.10 14.13 8.07
C HIS A 508 0.25 13.82 9.31
N SER A 509 -0.50 14.81 9.80
CA SER A 509 -1.46 14.67 10.90
C SER A 509 -2.89 14.80 10.36
N PRO A 510 -3.86 14.00 10.85
CA PRO A 510 -5.28 14.20 10.53
C PRO A 510 -5.89 15.40 11.29
N ARG A 511 -5.14 16.04 12.19
CA ARG A 511 -5.61 17.18 12.98
C ARG A 511 -5.79 18.41 12.10
N ILE A 512 -6.93 19.06 12.23
CA ILE A 512 -7.22 20.35 11.58
C ILE A 512 -6.65 21.48 12.45
N PRO A 513 -5.62 22.22 12.00
CA PRO A 513 -5.12 23.40 12.73
C PRO A 513 -6.16 24.53 12.72
N SER A 514 -6.22 25.33 13.78
CA SER A 514 -7.10 26.50 13.84
C SER A 514 -6.53 27.68 13.06
N THR A 515 -7.40 28.62 12.68
CA THR A 515 -6.98 29.89 12.04
C THR A 515 -5.96 30.65 12.89
N ASP A 516 -6.16 30.69 14.21
CA ASP A 516 -5.25 31.39 15.13
C ASP A 516 -3.87 30.72 15.20
N GLU A 517 -3.81 29.39 15.20
CA GLU A 517 -2.53 28.67 15.18
C GLU A 517 -1.76 28.95 13.89
N ILE A 518 -2.45 28.97 12.74
CA ILE A 518 -1.83 29.30 11.46
C ILE A 518 -1.38 30.76 11.43
N ALA A 519 -2.20 31.69 11.94
CA ALA A 519 -1.86 33.11 11.98
C ALA A 519 -0.64 33.38 12.88
N ASP A 520 -0.53 32.72 14.03
CA ASP A 520 0.65 32.78 14.89
C ASP A 520 1.91 32.30 14.16
N ARG A 521 1.82 31.19 13.42
CA ARG A 521 2.93 30.68 12.59
C ARG A 521 3.34 31.67 11.50
N ILE A 522 2.39 32.28 10.80
CA ILE A 522 2.66 33.31 9.79
C ILE A 522 3.36 34.52 10.43
N ASN A 523 2.92 35.00 11.59
CA ASN A 523 3.56 36.11 12.29
C ASN A 523 5.01 35.79 12.70
N LYS A 524 5.27 34.57 13.17
CA LYS A 524 6.64 34.11 13.46
C LYS A 524 7.54 34.10 12.22
N MET A 525 7.00 33.73 11.06
CA MET A 525 7.71 33.81 9.79
C MET A 525 7.99 35.26 9.38
N LEU A 526 7.00 36.15 9.50
CA LEU A 526 7.15 37.59 9.21
C LEU A 526 8.12 38.31 10.14
N ALA A 527 8.43 37.76 11.31
CA ALA A 527 9.45 38.30 12.20
C ALA A 527 10.89 38.15 11.63
N VAL A 528 11.09 37.32 10.60
CA VAL A 528 12.41 37.10 9.99
C VAL A 528 12.42 37.19 8.47
N LEU A 529 11.27 37.03 7.82
CA LEU A 529 11.10 37.09 6.37
C LEU A 529 10.38 38.37 5.97
N GLU A 530 10.73 38.92 4.81
CA GLU A 530 10.05 40.09 4.27
C GLU A 530 8.62 39.72 3.82
N GLN A 531 7.66 40.61 4.09
CA GLN A 531 6.23 40.34 3.81
C GLN A 531 5.92 40.14 2.31
N ASN A 532 6.72 40.71 1.42
CA ASN A 532 6.53 40.67 -0.03
C ASN A 532 7.05 39.39 -0.68
N ILE A 533 7.75 38.53 0.07
CA ILE A 533 8.31 37.27 -0.43
C ILE A 533 7.66 36.04 0.23
N LEU A 534 6.85 36.22 1.28
CA LEU A 534 6.26 35.11 2.02
C LEU A 534 5.02 34.53 1.31
N TRP A 535 5.06 33.23 1.04
CA TRP A 535 3.93 32.41 0.59
C TRP A 535 3.34 31.62 1.76
N VAL A 536 2.03 31.33 1.68
CA VAL A 536 1.33 30.53 2.70
C VAL A 536 0.82 29.25 2.04
N ASN A 537 1.37 28.11 2.48
CA ASN A 537 1.07 26.78 1.94
C ASN A 537 1.16 25.70 3.04
N PRO A 538 0.59 24.51 2.80
CA PRO A 538 0.85 23.33 3.63
C PRO A 538 2.31 22.87 3.56
N ASP A 539 2.70 21.96 4.45
CA ASP A 539 4.05 21.36 4.45
C ASP A 539 4.37 20.60 3.15
N CYS A 540 3.43 19.83 2.60
CA CYS A 540 3.63 19.03 1.40
C CYS A 540 2.28 18.75 0.70
N GLY A 541 2.27 17.86 -0.30
CA GLY A 541 1.08 17.43 -1.03
C GLY A 541 0.02 16.73 -0.15
N LEU A 542 -1.25 16.88 -0.52
CA LEU A 542 -2.40 16.43 0.29
C LEU A 542 -2.93 15.03 -0.08
N LYS A 543 -2.23 14.28 -0.94
CA LYS A 543 -2.64 12.97 -1.48
C LYS A 543 -2.97 11.92 -0.40
N THR A 544 -2.38 12.05 0.78
CA THR A 544 -2.59 11.08 1.88
C THR A 544 -3.75 11.45 2.82
N ARG A 545 -4.36 12.64 2.66
CA ARG A 545 -5.42 13.18 3.54
C ARG A 545 -6.80 13.04 2.93
N LYS A 546 -7.85 13.12 3.76
CA LYS A 546 -9.25 13.06 3.31
C LYS A 546 -9.80 14.45 3.08
N TYR A 547 -10.76 14.61 2.17
CA TYR A 547 -11.43 15.90 1.92
C TYR A 547 -12.10 16.50 3.17
N THR A 548 -12.56 15.66 4.10
CA THR A 548 -13.12 16.08 5.39
C THR A 548 -12.09 16.75 6.31
N GLU A 549 -10.81 16.45 6.11
CA GLU A 549 -9.67 17.06 6.83
C GLU A 549 -9.14 18.27 6.05
N VAL A 550 -8.97 18.11 4.72
CA VAL A 550 -8.36 19.09 3.82
C VAL A 550 -9.16 20.38 3.72
N LYS A 551 -10.47 20.30 3.45
CA LYS A 551 -11.31 21.50 3.25
C LYS A 551 -11.29 22.47 4.44
N PRO A 552 -11.56 22.03 5.68
CA PRO A 552 -11.50 22.94 6.82
C PRO A 552 -10.08 23.43 7.13
N ALA A 553 -9.04 22.60 6.95
CA ALA A 553 -7.65 23.03 7.17
C ALA A 553 -7.22 24.12 6.18
N LEU A 554 -7.52 23.95 4.88
CA LEU A 554 -7.22 24.96 3.86
C LEU A 554 -8.06 26.22 4.06
N LYS A 555 -9.33 26.09 4.46
CA LYS A 555 -10.16 27.24 4.82
C LYS A 555 -9.52 28.08 5.93
N ASN A 556 -9.11 27.42 7.02
CA ASN A 556 -8.45 28.11 8.13
C ASN A 556 -7.13 28.78 7.70
N MET A 557 -6.39 28.15 6.77
CA MET A 557 -5.16 28.70 6.21
C MET A 557 -5.41 29.98 5.40
N VAL A 558 -6.42 29.98 4.52
CA VAL A 558 -6.80 31.17 3.74
C VAL A 558 -7.35 32.28 4.65
N ASP A 559 -8.19 31.93 5.62
CA ASP A 559 -8.73 32.89 6.59
C ASP A 559 -7.60 33.55 7.40
N ALA A 560 -6.58 32.78 7.80
CA ALA A 560 -5.40 33.30 8.50
C ALA A 560 -4.59 34.24 7.60
N ALA A 561 -4.33 33.87 6.35
CA ALA A 561 -3.64 34.75 5.40
C ALA A 561 -4.40 36.08 5.17
N LYS A 562 -5.72 36.03 5.03
CA LYS A 562 -6.58 37.23 4.89
C LYS A 562 -6.56 38.12 6.13
N LEU A 563 -6.57 37.51 7.31
CA LEU A 563 -6.44 38.23 8.58
C LEU A 563 -5.12 39.01 8.65
N ILE A 564 -3.99 38.34 8.38
CA ILE A 564 -2.66 38.96 8.40
C ILE A 564 -2.54 40.05 7.33
N ARG A 565 -3.04 39.82 6.10
CA ARG A 565 -3.08 40.85 5.04
C ARG A 565 -3.81 42.12 5.50
N SER A 566 -4.94 41.97 6.19
CA SER A 566 -5.73 43.09 6.73
C SER A 566 -4.98 43.86 7.83
N GLN A 567 -4.28 43.14 8.71
CA GLN A 567 -3.45 43.74 9.76
C GLN A 567 -2.28 44.53 9.19
N LEU A 568 -1.57 43.97 8.21
CA LEU A 568 -0.44 44.64 7.54
C LEU A 568 -0.88 45.87 6.73
N ALA A 569 -2.07 45.83 6.12
CA ALA A 569 -2.64 46.97 5.43
C ALA A 569 -3.04 48.11 6.39
N SER A 570 -3.46 47.78 7.62
CA SER A 570 -3.88 48.75 8.64
C SER A 570 -2.71 49.35 9.43
N ALA A 571 -1.54 48.70 9.38
CA ALA A 571 -0.30 49.16 10.03
C ALA A 571 0.53 50.12 9.15
N LYS A 572 0.16 50.28 7.88
CA LYS A 572 0.68 51.31 6.97
C LYS A 572 -0.14 52.58 7.12
#